data_AF-A0A8J8AKC7-F1
#
_entry.id   AF-A0A8J8AKC7-F1
#
_cell.length_a   1.000
_cell.length_b   1.000
_cell.length_c   1.000
_cell.angle_alpha   90.00
_cell.angle_beta   90.00
_cell.angle_gamma   90.00
#
_symmetry.space_group_name_H-M   'P 1'
#
loop_
_entity.id
_entity.type
_entity.pdbx_description
1 polymer ?
#
loop_
_entity_poly.entity_id
_entity_poly.type
_entity_poly.pdbx_seq_one_letter_code
_entity_poly.pdbx_strand_id
1 'polypeptide(L)'
;MILFDWGTYNAISNLFKAATLGMRLTEIPPAAFNRKEEDYFRDYAYIAKEAFTTITAHAPSYGLINRLPKMQEKVVSSLKHDIQMASLAQAEVFNIYIGRKVYNDERS
;
A
#
# COMPACT_ATOMS: atom_id res chain seq x y z
N MET A 1 -14.98 -19.00 14.30
CA MET A 1 -13.91 -19.49 13.41
C MET A 1 -13.24 -18.28 12.80
N ILE A 2 -12.05 -17.90 13.28
CA ILE A 2 -11.29 -16.75 12.78
C ILE A 2 -10.21 -17.34 11.88
N LEU A 3 -10.48 -17.41 10.58
CA LEU A 3 -9.45 -17.71 9.58
C LEU A 3 -8.95 -16.35 9.06
N PHE A 4 -7.80 -15.91 9.58
CA PHE A 4 -7.02 -14.76 9.12
C PHE A 4 -7.78 -13.43 8.97
N ASP A 5 -7.70 -12.55 9.99
CA ASP A 5 -8.27 -11.19 9.91
C ASP A 5 -7.56 -10.29 8.88
N TRP A 6 -6.35 -10.64 8.44
CA TRP A 6 -5.51 -9.77 7.62
C TRP A 6 -5.08 -10.46 6.32
N GLY A 7 -5.59 -9.96 5.19
CA GLY A 7 -5.08 -10.25 3.85
C GLY A 7 -4.02 -9.25 3.42
N THR A 8 -2.74 -9.61 3.52
CA THR A 8 -1.62 -8.76 3.09
C THR A 8 -1.42 -8.82 1.58
N TYR A 9 -1.17 -7.68 0.94
CA TYR A 9 -0.69 -7.59 -0.45
C TYR A 9 -1.58 -8.27 -1.50
N ASN A 10 -2.90 -8.15 -1.35
CA ASN A 10 -3.84 -8.69 -2.33
C ASN A 10 -3.98 -7.72 -3.52
N ALA A 11 -3.51 -8.15 -4.69
CA ALA A 11 -3.93 -7.54 -5.95
C ALA A 11 -5.40 -7.88 -6.25
N ILE A 12 -6.05 -7.16 -7.19
CA ILE A 12 -7.45 -7.41 -7.57
C ILE A 12 -7.73 -8.90 -7.84
N SER A 13 -6.83 -9.56 -8.58
CA SER A 13 -6.95 -10.98 -8.93
C SER A 13 -7.00 -11.93 -7.73
N ASN A 14 -6.55 -11.48 -6.55
CA ASN A 14 -6.48 -12.27 -5.33
C ASN A 14 -7.61 -11.93 -4.34
N LEU A 15 -8.36 -10.84 -4.56
CA LEU A 15 -9.43 -10.41 -3.66
C LEU A 15 -10.47 -11.49 -3.43
N PHE A 16 -10.92 -12.16 -4.49
CA PHE A 16 -11.90 -13.24 -4.37
C PHE A 16 -11.39 -14.42 -3.53
N LYS A 17 -10.11 -14.78 -3.68
CA LYS A 17 -9.48 -15.85 -2.89
C LYS A 17 -9.39 -15.45 -1.43
N ALA A 18 -8.94 -14.23 -1.15
CA ALA A 18 -8.84 -13.68 0.21
C ALA A 18 -10.22 -13.61 0.90
N ALA A 19 -11.24 -13.14 0.19
CA ALA A 19 -12.63 -13.10 0.66
C ALA A 19 -13.15 -14.51 0.99
N THR A 20 -12.91 -15.48 0.10
CA THR A 20 -13.31 -16.89 0.29
C THR A 20 -12.65 -17.50 1.53
N LEU A 21 -11.42 -17.09 1.84
CA LEU A 21 -10.69 -17.51 3.04
C LEU A 21 -11.20 -16.86 4.33
N GLY A 22 -12.18 -15.95 4.25
CA GLY A 22 -12.80 -15.29 5.40
C GLY A 22 -12.08 -14.03 5.87
N MET A 23 -11.13 -13.51 5.10
CA MET A 23 -10.41 -12.29 5.43
C MET A 23 -11.35 -11.09 5.45
N ARG A 24 -11.24 -10.26 6.48
CA ARG A 24 -12.05 -9.03 6.64
C ARG A 24 -11.34 -7.78 6.16
N LEU A 25 -10.01 -7.79 6.18
CA LEU A 25 -9.17 -6.69 5.70
C LEU A 25 -8.39 -7.11 4.46
N THR A 26 -8.26 -6.18 3.51
CA THR A 26 -7.37 -6.33 2.35
C THR A 26 -6.37 -5.18 2.29
N GLU A 27 -5.12 -5.48 1.91
CA GLU A 27 -4.07 -4.47 1.73
C GLU A 27 -3.59 -4.43 0.26
N ILE A 28 -3.60 -3.24 -0.33
CA ILE A 28 -3.10 -2.99 -1.68
C ILE A 28 -1.57 -3.12 -1.69
N PRO A 29 -0.98 -3.94 -2.58
CA PRO A 29 0.46 -4.16 -2.61
C PRO A 29 1.24 -2.95 -3.11
N PRO A 30 2.48 -2.73 -2.63
CA PRO A 30 3.32 -1.61 -3.05
C PRO A 30 3.63 -1.62 -4.56
N ALA A 31 3.67 -2.81 -5.16
CA ALA A 31 3.90 -2.96 -6.59
C ALA A 31 2.76 -2.37 -7.45
N ALA A 32 1.54 -2.21 -6.90
CA ALA A 32 0.42 -1.64 -7.64
C ALA A 32 0.68 -0.16 -7.98
N PHE A 33 1.14 0.62 -7.00
CA PHE A 33 1.45 2.05 -7.16
C PHE A 33 2.50 2.35 -8.24
N ASN A 34 3.37 1.38 -8.55
CA ASN A 34 4.39 1.54 -9.58
C ASN A 34 3.98 1.01 -10.96
N ARG A 35 2.87 0.25 -11.07
CA ARG A 35 2.56 -0.56 -12.26
C ARG A 35 1.14 -0.39 -12.78
N LYS A 36 0.28 0.31 -12.04
CA LYS A 36 -1.15 0.36 -12.29
C LYS A 36 -1.60 1.80 -12.44
N GLU A 37 -2.56 1.99 -13.32
CA GLU A 37 -3.22 3.26 -13.60
C GLU A 37 -4.40 3.49 -12.65
N GLU A 38 -4.98 4.70 -12.66
CA GLU A 38 -6.07 5.09 -11.76
C GLU A 38 -7.26 4.11 -11.77
N ASP A 39 -7.65 3.62 -12.95
CA ASP A 39 -8.80 2.74 -13.12
C ASP A 39 -8.67 1.47 -12.28
N TYR A 40 -7.44 0.95 -12.15
CA TYR A 40 -7.17 -0.20 -11.27
C TYR A 40 -7.57 0.10 -9.82
N PHE A 41 -7.27 1.30 -9.32
CA PHE A 41 -7.59 1.64 -7.93
C PHE A 41 -9.09 1.84 -7.73
N ARG A 42 -9.80 2.40 -8.72
CA ARG A 42 -11.26 2.52 -8.69
C ARG A 42 -11.94 1.14 -8.70
N ASP A 43 -11.49 0.26 -9.58
CA ASP A 43 -11.98 -1.11 -9.68
C ASP A 43 -11.69 -1.90 -8.39
N TYR A 44 -10.49 -1.68 -7.82
CA TYR A 44 -10.13 -2.27 -6.53
C TYR A 44 -11.14 -1.88 -5.45
N ALA A 45 -11.47 -0.59 -5.34
CA ALA A 45 -12.44 -0.09 -4.36
C ALA A 45 -13.80 -0.75 -4.56
N TYR A 46 -14.27 -0.81 -5.81
CA TYR A 46 -15.56 -1.38 -6.17
C TYR A 46 -15.64 -2.86 -5.76
N ILE A 47 -14.63 -3.66 -6.10
CA ILE A 47 -14.62 -5.10 -5.80
C ILE A 47 -14.39 -5.36 -4.30
N ALA A 48 -13.46 -4.65 -3.68
CA ALA A 48 -13.08 -4.90 -2.30
C ALA A 48 -14.21 -4.59 -1.31
N LYS A 49 -15.01 -3.55 -1.57
CA LYS A 49 -16.13 -3.16 -0.70
C LYS A 49 -17.22 -4.22 -0.54
N GLU A 50 -17.35 -5.12 -1.51
CA GLU A 50 -18.35 -6.19 -1.45
C GLU A 50 -17.99 -7.28 -0.43
N ALA A 51 -16.71 -7.42 -0.09
CA ALA A 51 -16.21 -8.55 0.70
C ALA A 51 -15.40 -8.17 1.94
N PHE A 52 -14.74 -7.01 1.94
CA PHE A 52 -13.84 -6.56 2.99
C PHE A 52 -14.46 -5.39 3.75
N THR A 53 -14.33 -5.42 5.08
CA THR A 53 -14.75 -4.32 5.95
C THR A 53 -13.76 -3.16 5.93
N THR A 54 -12.49 -3.44 5.63
CA THR A 54 -11.42 -2.46 5.66
C THR A 54 -10.47 -2.67 4.49
N ILE A 55 -10.16 -1.56 3.81
CA ILE A 55 -9.15 -1.51 2.75
C ILE A 55 -7.96 -0.73 3.31
N THR A 56 -6.76 -1.30 3.20
CA THR A 56 -5.52 -0.60 3.50
C THR A 56 -4.61 -0.59 2.29
N ALA A 57 -3.57 0.23 2.33
CA ALA A 57 -2.59 0.36 1.27
C ALA A 57 -1.19 0.34 1.85
N HIS A 58 -0.26 -0.31 1.16
CA HIS A 58 1.14 -0.33 1.55
C HIS A 58 1.97 0.47 0.55
N ALA A 59 2.61 1.54 1.04
CA ALA A 59 3.47 2.38 0.23
C ALA A 59 4.69 1.58 -0.28
N PRO A 60 5.18 1.84 -1.50
CA PRO A 60 6.51 1.41 -1.91
C PRO A 60 7.57 1.85 -0.90
N SER A 61 8.65 1.08 -0.78
CA SER A 61 9.75 1.37 0.15
C SER A 61 10.59 2.55 -0.35
N TYR A 62 10.05 3.76 -0.22
CA TYR A 62 10.80 4.99 -0.39
C TYR A 62 11.63 5.21 0.87
N GLY A 63 12.96 5.28 0.76
CA GLY A 63 13.79 5.72 1.88
C GLY A 63 13.42 7.15 2.26
N LEU A 64 12.58 7.31 3.29
CA LEU A 64 12.04 8.63 3.70
C LEU A 64 13.12 9.54 4.28
N ILE A 65 14.21 8.96 4.73
CA ILE A 65 15.36 9.68 5.25
C ILE A 65 16.45 9.67 4.18
N ASN A 66 16.64 10.82 3.53
CA ASN A 66 17.67 11.01 2.52
C ASN A 66 18.44 12.31 2.78
N ARG A 67 19.76 12.29 2.61
CA ARG A 67 20.63 13.46 2.81
C ARG A 67 20.67 14.40 1.59
N LEU A 68 20.09 13.98 0.46
CA LEU A 68 20.04 14.75 -0.78
C LEU A 68 18.66 15.41 -0.96
N PRO A 69 18.56 16.76 -0.92
CA PRO A 69 17.27 17.46 -1.01
C PRO A 69 16.45 17.10 -2.24
N LYS A 70 17.09 16.98 -3.42
CA LYS A 70 16.42 16.59 -4.68
C LYS A 70 15.77 15.20 -4.61
N MET A 71 16.40 14.27 -3.89
CA MET A 71 15.84 12.93 -3.70
C MET A 71 14.64 12.97 -2.76
N GLN A 72 14.70 13.83 -1.74
CA GLN A 72 13.60 14.02 -0.79
C GLN A 72 12.37 14.62 -1.48
N GLU A 73 12.54 15.63 -2.35
CA GLU A 73 11.44 16.20 -3.14
C GLU A 73 10.78 15.14 -4.04
N LYS A 74 11.59 14.31 -4.71
CA LYS A 74 11.08 13.22 -5.55
C LYS A 74 10.27 12.21 -4.73
N VAL A 75 10.77 11.81 -3.56
CA VAL A 75 10.06 10.90 -2.64
C VAL A 75 8.73 11.50 -2.18
N VAL A 76 8.69 12.77 -1.81
CA VAL A 76 7.46 13.46 -1.41
C VAL A 76 6.45 13.50 -2.56
N SER A 77 6.90 13.79 -3.79
CA SER A 77 6.04 13.79 -4.97
C SER A 77 5.44 12.40 -5.24
N SER A 78 6.28 11.35 -5.19
CA SER A 78 5.82 9.96 -5.36
C SER A 78 4.81 9.56 -4.27
N LEU A 79 5.08 9.87 -3.00
CA LEU A 79 4.14 9.58 -1.92
C LEU A 79 2.80 10.32 -2.07
N LYS A 80 2.81 11.57 -2.53
CA LYS A 80 1.56 12.30 -2.80
C LYS A 80 0.73 11.59 -3.87
N HIS A 81 1.38 11.14 -4.95
CA HIS A 81 0.71 10.36 -5.99
C HIS A 81 0.13 9.05 -5.43
N ASP A 82 0.92 8.30 -4.67
CA ASP A 82 0.47 7.02 -4.11
C ASP A 82 -0.67 7.19 -3.11
N ILE A 83 -0.66 8.26 -2.31
CA ILE A 83 -1.77 8.61 -1.41
C ILE A 83 -3.04 8.92 -2.21
N GLN A 84 -2.92 9.64 -3.34
CA GLN A 84 -4.06 9.88 -4.23
C GLN A 84 -4.63 8.57 -4.77
N MET A 85 -3.78 7.66 -5.24
CA MET A 85 -4.21 6.35 -5.72
C MET A 85 -4.84 5.49 -4.62
N ALA A 86 -4.27 5.51 -3.42
CA ALA A 86 -4.83 4.82 -2.26
C ALA A 86 -6.21 5.40 -1.87
N SER A 87 -6.36 6.73 -1.97
CA SER A 87 -7.64 7.40 -1.77
C SER A 87 -8.67 7.01 -2.82
N LEU A 88 -8.28 6.82 -4.09
CA LEU A 88 -9.18 6.31 -5.14
C LEU A 88 -9.65 4.89 -4.82
N ALA A 89 -8.77 4.05 -4.28
CA ALA A 89 -9.10 2.72 -3.80
C ALA A 89 -9.86 2.70 -2.47
N GLN A 90 -10.13 3.88 -1.88
CA GLN A 90 -10.81 4.05 -0.61
C GLN A 90 -10.10 3.33 0.54
N ALA A 91 -8.77 3.32 0.50
CA ALA A 91 -7.97 2.82 1.61
C ALA A 91 -8.12 3.75 2.82
N GLU A 92 -8.43 3.16 3.97
CA GLU A 92 -8.57 3.86 5.25
C GLU A 92 -7.22 4.09 5.94
N VAL A 93 -6.26 3.20 5.67
CA VAL A 93 -4.90 3.26 6.22
C VAL A 93 -3.89 3.16 5.09
N PHE A 94 -2.91 4.07 5.09
CA PHE A 94 -1.78 4.06 4.18
C PHE A 94 -0.49 3.77 4.98
N ASN A 95 -0.05 2.51 4.97
CA ASN A 95 1.11 2.02 5.69
C ASN A 95 2.39 2.46 4.97
N ILE A 96 3.33 3.06 5.72
CA ILE A 96 4.60 3.53 5.18
C ILE A 96 5.76 2.96 5.99
N TYR A 97 6.78 2.46 5.30
CA TYR A 97 8.05 2.12 5.91
C TYR A 97 8.98 3.33 5.91
N ILE A 98 9.40 3.79 7.10
CA ILE A 98 10.20 5.01 7.27
C ILE A 98 11.69 4.79 6.90
N GLY A 99 12.16 3.55 6.81
CA GLY A 99 13.57 3.22 6.53
C GLY A 99 14.34 2.72 7.76
N ARG A 100 15.62 2.36 7.56
CA ARG A 100 16.54 1.99 8.65
C ARG A 100 16.93 3.24 9.46
N LYS A 101 17.12 3.06 10.78
CA LYS A 101 17.66 4.09 11.70
C LYS A 101 18.91 4.76 11.10
N VAL A 102 18.95 6.10 11.20
CA VAL A 102 20.07 6.97 10.78
C VAL A 102 21.30 6.85 11.70
N TYR A 103 21.34 5.86 12.59
CA TYR A 103 22.45 5.65 13.51
C TYR A 103 23.12 4.30 13.21
N ASN A 104 24.40 4.38 12.86
CA ASN A 104 25.39 3.32 12.64
C ASN A 104 25.52 2.76 11.21
N ASP A 105 26.08 3.57 10.31
CA ASP A 105 26.94 3.07 9.23
C ASP A 105 28.30 3.78 9.27
N GLU A 106 28.96 3.71 10.44
CA GLU A 106 30.41 3.79 10.57
C GLU A 106 30.98 2.37 10.65
N ARG A 107 30.65 1.52 9.68
CA ARG A 107 31.38 0.28 9.45
C ARG A 107 32.12 0.41 8.12
N SER A 108 33.29 1.03 8.27
CA SER A 108 34.59 0.65 7.69
C SER A 108 34.57 -0.08 6.35
#